data_AF-A0A8T5BG24-F1
#
_entry.id   AF-A0A8T5BG24-F1
#
_cell.length_a   1.000
_cell.length_b   1.000
_cell.length_c   1.000
_cell.angle_alpha   90.00
_cell.angle_beta   90.00
_cell.angle_gamma   90.00
#
_symmetry.space_group_name_H-M   'P 1'
#
loop_
_entity.id
_entity.type
_entity.pdbx_description
1 polymer ?
#
loop_
_entity_poly.entity_id
_entity_poly.type
_entity_poly.pdbx_seq_one_letter_code
_entity_poly.pdbx_strand_id
1 'polypeptide(L)'
;MTIGISQVLIMRSVIESVLIYAKVCHPKEGILLLRGKAKKDVIEVSEVMIPPLSVRSKSFSFFSAHLLPMDFSIVGIAHSHPSGILAPSVEDLNNFYGRIMIIAAFP
;
A
#
# COMPACT_ATOMS: atom_id res chain seq x y z
N MET A 1 0.03 26.21 -6.35
CA MET A 1 -0.53 25.29 -7.35
C MET A 1 -0.06 23.89 -7.00
N THR A 2 -0.87 23.14 -6.28
CA THR A 2 -0.56 21.72 -5.98
C THR A 2 -0.66 20.97 -7.30
N ILE A 3 0.45 20.46 -7.82
CA ILE A 3 0.42 19.57 -8.98
C ILE A 3 -0.21 18.27 -8.46
N GLY A 4 -1.49 18.08 -8.76
CA GLY A 4 -2.20 16.84 -8.46
C GLY A 4 -1.58 15.69 -9.26
N ILE A 5 -1.72 14.47 -8.74
CA ILE A 5 -1.31 13.28 -9.46
C ILE A 5 -2.35 13.00 -10.54
N SER A 6 -1.91 13.00 -11.81
CA SER A 6 -2.78 12.77 -12.96
C SER A 6 -2.80 11.30 -13.37
N GLN A 7 -1.72 10.56 -13.08
CA GLN A 7 -1.55 9.18 -13.55
C GLN A 7 -0.72 8.32 -12.58
N VAL A 8 -1.12 7.06 -12.45
CA VAL A 8 -0.37 6.02 -11.73
C VAL A 8 -0.10 4.86 -12.69
N LEU A 9 1.18 4.53 -12.88
CA LEU A 9 1.66 3.41 -13.66
C LEU A 9 2.14 2.32 -12.71
N ILE A 10 1.57 1.13 -12.78
CA ILE A 10 1.90 0.03 -11.86
C ILE A 10 2.39 -1.16 -12.67
N MET A 11 3.58 -1.67 -12.36
CA MET A 11 4.07 -2.90 -12.97
C MET A 11 3.15 -4.06 -12.62
N ARG A 12 2.86 -4.93 -13.59
CA ARG A 12 2.01 -6.12 -13.38
C ARG A 12 2.48 -6.98 -12.19
N SER A 13 3.79 -7.13 -12.02
CA SER A 13 4.40 -7.86 -10.89
C SER A 13 4.03 -7.29 -9.52
N VAL A 14 3.83 -5.97 -9.41
CA VAL A 14 3.37 -5.31 -8.17
C VAL A 14 1.94 -5.74 -7.86
N ILE A 15 1.03 -5.69 -8.84
CA ILE A 15 -0.36 -6.11 -8.66
C ILE A 15 -0.43 -7.58 -8.25
N GLU A 16 0.30 -8.45 -8.94
CA GLU A 16 0.35 -9.89 -8.63
C GLU A 16 0.90 -10.13 -7.22
N SER A 17 1.95 -9.39 -6.81
CA SER A 17 2.53 -9.50 -5.46
C SER A 17 1.55 -9.05 -4.37
N VAL A 18 0.80 -7.96 -4.59
CA VAL A 18 -0.23 -7.48 -3.66
C VAL A 18 -1.32 -8.54 -3.48
N LEU A 19 -1.83 -9.11 -4.59
CA LEU A 19 -2.89 -10.12 -4.54
C LEU A 19 -2.43 -11.43 -3.89
N ILE A 20 -1.21 -11.88 -4.20
CA ILE A 20 -0.62 -13.06 -3.55
C ILE A 20 -0.45 -12.82 -2.05
N TYR A 21 0.05 -11.65 -1.65
CA TYR A 21 0.24 -11.32 -0.25
C TYR A 21 -1.09 -11.23 0.52
N ALA A 22 -2.11 -10.66 -0.09
CA ALA A 22 -3.47 -10.61 0.46
C ALA A 22 -4.00 -12.03 0.76
N LYS A 23 -3.80 -12.97 -0.18
CA LYS A 23 -4.16 -14.39 0.00
C LYS A 23 -3.38 -15.08 1.12
N VAL A 24 -2.09 -14.77 1.27
CA VAL A 24 -1.26 -15.33 2.34
C VAL A 24 -1.68 -14.79 3.72
N CYS A 25 -2.15 -13.54 3.78
CA CYS A 25 -2.56 -12.91 5.04
C CYS A 25 -3.99 -13.27 5.47
N HIS A 26 -4.85 -13.71 4.54
CA HIS A 26 -6.25 -14.06 4.83
C HIS A 26 -6.39 -15.03 6.03
N PRO A 27 -7.33 -14.80 6.98
CA PRO A 27 -8.42 -13.80 6.98
C PRO A 27 -8.03 -12.45 7.59
N LYS A 28 -6.72 -12.17 7.74
CA LYS A 28 -6.23 -10.89 8.23
C LYS A 28 -5.87 -9.97 7.07
N GLU A 29 -5.89 -8.67 7.35
CA GLU A 29 -5.33 -7.65 6.49
C GLU A 29 -3.81 -7.78 6.45
N GLY A 30 -3.25 -7.71 5.25
CA GLY A 30 -1.83 -7.54 5.02
C GLY A 30 -1.55 -6.13 4.52
N ILE A 31 -0.41 -5.55 4.93
CA ILE A 31 0.07 -4.25 4.45
C ILE A 31 1.45 -4.39 3.81
N LEU A 32 1.65 -3.65 2.73
CA LEU A 32 2.88 -3.55 1.95
C LEU A 32 3.21 -2.07 1.70
N LEU A 33 4.49 -1.79 1.57
CA LEU A 33 5.01 -0.53 1.06
C LEU A 33 5.13 -0.62 -0.46
N LEU A 34 4.75 0.45 -1.16
CA LEU A 34 4.91 0.59 -2.60
C LEU A 34 6.17 1.39 -2.90
N ARG A 35 7.09 0.81 -3.67
CA ARG A 35 8.35 1.47 -4.07
C ARG A 35 8.33 1.79 -5.56
N GLY A 36 8.96 2.90 -5.90
CA GLY A 36 9.03 3.39 -7.26
C GLY A 36 9.54 4.82 -7.37
N LYS A 37 9.03 5.55 -8.36
CA LYS A 37 9.47 6.92 -8.67
C LYS A 37 8.26 7.83 -8.84
N ALA A 38 8.36 9.04 -8.30
CA ALA A 38 7.40 10.11 -8.55
C ALA A 38 8.06 11.19 -9.40
N LYS A 39 7.52 11.48 -10.58
CA LYS A 39 7.99 12.54 -11.47
C LYS A 39 6.81 13.40 -11.91
N LYS A 40 6.85 14.69 -11.58
CA LYS A 40 5.77 15.64 -11.86
C LYS A 40 4.43 15.13 -11.30
N ASP A 41 3.51 14.78 -12.18
CA ASP A 41 2.14 14.33 -11.95
C ASP A 41 1.97 12.80 -12.15
N VAL A 42 3.05 12.07 -12.43
CA VAL A 42 3.05 10.61 -12.64
C VAL A 42 3.76 9.90 -11.49
N ILE A 43 3.14 8.85 -10.97
CA ILE A 43 3.79 7.86 -10.09
C ILE A 43 3.98 6.56 -10.85
N GLU A 44 5.21 6.06 -10.87
CA GLU A 44 5.57 4.74 -11.36
C GLU A 44 5.85 3.84 -10.15
N VAL A 45 5.10 2.75 -10.01
CA VAL A 45 5.27 1.74 -8.96
C VAL A 45 5.87 0.49 -9.57
N SER A 46 7.06 0.11 -9.08
CA SER A 46 7.84 -1.00 -9.64
C SER A 46 8.00 -2.18 -8.69
N GLU A 47 7.89 -1.96 -7.38
CA GLU A 47 8.17 -2.99 -6.37
C GLU A 47 7.26 -2.85 -5.14
N VAL A 48 7.18 -3.94 -4.36
CA VAL A 48 6.56 -3.97 -3.03
C VAL A 48 7.55 -4.42 -1.97
N MET A 49 7.37 -3.95 -0.74
CA MET A 49 8.18 -4.36 0.41
C MET A 49 7.27 -4.61 1.62
N ILE A 50 7.55 -5.63 2.41
CA ILE A 50 6.86 -5.86 3.69
C ILE A 50 7.44 -4.88 4.72
N PRO A 51 6.63 -4.02 5.35
CA PRO A 51 7.12 -3.11 6.37
C PRO A 51 7.61 -3.88 7.61
N PRO A 52 8.69 -3.42 8.27
CA PRO A 52 9.22 -4.02 9.47
C PRO A 52 8.20 -3.95 10.60
N LEU A 53 8.13 -5.02 11.41
CA LEU A 53 7.24 -5.13 12.57
C LEU A 53 5.76 -4.82 12.26
N SER A 54 5.30 -5.17 11.06
CA SER A 54 3.90 -5.00 10.67
C SER A 54 2.95 -5.81 11.56
N VAL A 55 1.94 -5.13 12.09
CA VAL A 55 0.84 -5.76 12.84
C VAL A 55 -0.28 -6.08 11.86
N ARG A 56 -0.77 -7.32 11.92
CA ARG A 56 -1.85 -7.83 11.06
C ARG A 56 -3.03 -8.29 11.91
N SER A 57 -4.20 -7.74 11.64
CA SER A 57 -5.46 -8.09 12.29
C SER A 57 -6.56 -8.36 11.25
N LYS A 58 -7.76 -8.76 11.69
CA LYS A 58 -8.89 -9.03 10.78
C LYS A 58 -9.48 -7.79 10.11
N SER A 59 -9.26 -6.62 10.71
CA SER A 59 -9.93 -5.36 10.33
C SER A 59 -8.98 -4.17 10.30
N PHE A 60 -7.68 -4.41 10.46
CA PHE A 60 -6.65 -3.40 10.34
C PHE A 60 -5.29 -4.05 10.10
N SER A 61 -4.40 -3.31 9.46
CA SER A 61 -2.98 -3.59 9.45
C SER A 61 -2.19 -2.28 9.49
N PHE A 62 -1.15 -2.23 10.31
CA PHE A 62 -0.35 -1.01 10.49
C PHE A 62 1.12 -1.32 10.68
N PHE A 63 1.95 -0.31 10.44
CA PHE A 63 3.36 -0.29 10.76
C PHE A 63 3.73 1.10 11.29
N SER A 64 4.82 1.19 12.05
CA SER A 64 5.34 2.49 12.48
C SER A 64 6.25 3.06 11.39
N ALA A 65 5.83 4.16 10.75
CA ALA A 65 6.64 4.85 9.76
C ALA A 65 7.98 5.35 10.34
N HIS A 66 8.04 5.64 11.64
CA HIS A 66 9.27 6.04 12.34
C HIS A 66 10.35 4.95 12.39
N LEU A 67 9.96 3.69 12.17
CA LEU A 67 10.88 2.54 12.14
C LEU A 67 11.38 2.23 10.73
N LEU A 68 10.88 2.94 9.71
CA LEU A 68 11.39 2.77 8.36
C LEU A 68 12.76 3.43 8.22
N PRO A 69 13.76 2.73 7.66
CA PRO A 69 14.97 3.41 7.21
C PRO A 69 14.59 4.47 6.16
N MET A 70 15.42 5.50 6.02
CA MET A 70 15.20 6.56 5.03
C MET A 70 15.24 5.96 3.61
N ASP A 71 14.06 5.79 3.01
CA ASP A 71 13.89 5.30 1.64
C ASP A 71 12.94 6.21 0.85
N PHE A 72 13.53 7.10 0.04
CA PHE A 72 12.80 8.03 -0.81
C PHE A 72 12.10 7.39 -2.01
N SER A 73 12.33 6.10 -2.25
CA SER A 73 11.60 5.36 -3.29
C SER A 73 10.20 4.95 -2.85
N ILE A 74 9.85 5.05 -1.56
CA ILE A 74 8.49 4.71 -1.10
C ILE A 74 7.51 5.78 -1.58
N VAL A 75 6.57 5.36 -2.43
CA VAL A 75 5.56 6.23 -3.04
C VAL A 75 4.16 6.03 -2.45
N GLY A 76 3.95 4.99 -1.64
CA GLY A 76 2.64 4.69 -1.09
C GLY A 76 2.58 3.41 -0.27
N ILE A 77 1.35 3.00 0.03
CA ILE A 77 1.03 1.74 0.71
C ILE A 77 0.03 0.92 -0.10
N ALA A 78 0.03 -0.38 0.11
CA ALA A 78 -1.02 -1.27 -0.33
C ALA A 78 -1.46 -2.17 0.81
N HIS A 79 -2.77 -2.37 0.97
CA HIS A 79 -3.28 -3.31 1.95
C HIS A 79 -4.50 -4.06 1.43
N SER A 80 -4.86 -5.15 2.13
CA SER A 80 -6.00 -5.99 1.76
C SER A 80 -7.18 -5.81 2.71
N HIS A 81 -8.40 -5.84 2.17
CA HIS A 81 -9.65 -5.91 2.94
C HIS A 81 -10.31 -7.28 2.73
N PRO A 82 -10.14 -8.24 3.66
CA PRO A 82 -10.80 -9.55 3.61
C PRO A 82 -12.34 -9.47 3.65
N SER A 83 -12.90 -8.32 4.03
CA SER A 83 -14.34 -8.04 4.01
C SER A 83 -14.92 -7.87 2.60
N GLY A 84 -14.07 -7.64 1.59
CA GLY A 84 -14.48 -7.33 0.23
C GLY A 84 -14.85 -5.87 -0.02
N ILE A 85 -14.82 -5.02 1.00
CA ILE A 85 -15.14 -3.59 0.88
C ILE A 85 -13.90 -2.85 0.35
N LEU A 86 -14.00 -2.18 -0.80
CA LEU A 86 -12.87 -1.43 -1.39
C LEU A 86 -12.75 0.03 -0.89
N ALA A 87 -13.72 0.51 -0.13
CA ALA A 87 -13.67 1.85 0.44
C ALA A 87 -12.65 1.89 1.60
N PRO A 88 -11.78 2.92 1.68
CA PRO A 88 -10.91 3.10 2.83
C PRO A 88 -11.73 3.35 4.09
N SER A 89 -11.32 2.74 5.19
CA SER A 89 -11.80 3.05 6.52
C SER A 89 -11.20 4.37 7.04
N VAL A 90 -11.73 4.88 8.15
CA VAL A 90 -11.15 6.05 8.83
C VAL A 90 -9.73 5.74 9.31
N GLU A 91 -9.47 4.50 9.73
CA GLU A 91 -8.13 4.07 10.16
C GLU A 91 -7.13 4.08 9.01
N ASP A 92 -7.55 3.66 7.81
CA ASP A 92 -6.70 3.71 6.61
C ASP A 92 -6.31 5.14 6.25
N LEU A 93 -7.25 6.08 6.37
CA LEU A 93 -7.01 7.50 6.11
C LEU A 93 -6.07 8.11 7.15
N ASN A 94 -6.18 7.70 8.41
CA ASN A 94 -5.31 8.19 9.49
C ASN A 94 -3.89 7.60 9.42
N ASN A 95 -3.74 6.39 8.89
CA ASN A 95 -2.44 5.70 8.74
C ASN A 95 -1.91 5.74 7.30
N PHE A 96 -2.50 6.57 6.45
CA PHE A 96 -2.06 6.76 5.08
C PHE A 96 -0.60 7.22 5.05
N TYR A 97 0.21 6.54 4.23
CA TYR A 97 1.63 6.87 4.07
C TYR A 97 2.02 6.95 2.60
N GLY A 98 2.75 8.01 2.24
CA GLY A 98 3.20 8.28 0.87
C GLY A 98 2.22 9.15 0.08
N ARG A 99 2.02 8.82 -1.19
CA ARG A 99 1.23 9.60 -2.16
C ARG A 99 0.04 8.85 -2.74
N ILE A 100 0.05 7.51 -2.67
CA ILE A 100 -1.02 6.64 -3.14
C ILE A 100 -1.30 5.51 -2.14
N MET A 101 -2.53 5.01 -2.17
CA MET A 101 -2.97 3.84 -1.42
C MET A 101 -3.70 2.90 -2.35
N ILE A 102 -3.31 1.62 -2.33
CA ILE A 102 -3.97 0.57 -3.10
C ILE A 102 -4.70 -0.36 -2.11
N ILE A 103 -6.00 -0.53 -2.31
CA ILE A 103 -6.80 -1.48 -1.51
C ILE A 103 -7.13 -2.68 -2.39
N ALA A 104 -6.76 -3.87 -1.92
CA ALA A 104 -7.10 -5.13 -2.56
C ALA A 104 -8.22 -5.84 -1.79
N ALA A 105 -9.40 -5.93 -2.38
CA ALA A 105 -10.45 -6.83 -1.92
C ALA A 105 -10.18 -8.24 -2.47
N PHE A 106 -9.34 -9.02 -1.78
CA PHE A 106 -9.00 -10.41 -2.15
C PHE A 106 -8.35 -11.19 -0.98
N PRO A 107 -8.52 -12.53 -0.89
CA PRO A 107 -9.59 -13.30 -1.51
C PRO A 107 -10.90 -13.09 -0.75
#